data_AF-A0A529L7Z9-F1
#
_entry.id   AF-A0A529L7Z9-F1
#
_cell.length_a   1.000
_cell.length_b   1.000
_cell.length_c   1.000
_cell.angle_alpha   90.00
_cell.angle_beta   90.00
_cell.angle_gamma   90.00
#
_symmetry.space_group_name_H-M   'P 1'
#
loop_
_entity.id
_entity.type
_entity.pdbx_description
1 polymer ?
#
loop_
_entity_poly.entity_id
_entity_poly.type
_entity_poly.pdbx_seq_one_letter_code
_entity_poly.pdbx_strand_id
1 'polypeptide(L)'
;NALAVFVFSLPALVAARRHLRLGLALFVTLVAAHVGFGYFRLAVPAEPATRSIDVRIVQPAVDLSEKWNASVRDRIFATLMGISAKAPDQGHARPQLILWPETSVPFLFTERPDALTALGDM
;
A
#
# COMPACT_ATOMS: atom_id res chain seq x y z
N ASN A 1 -5.93 -18.75 4.74
CA ASN A 1 -6.27 -19.01 3.32
C ASN A 1 -7.02 -20.32 3.02
N ALA A 2 -7.09 -21.30 3.92
CA ALA A 2 -7.80 -22.57 3.67
C ALA A 2 -9.30 -22.41 3.31
N LEU A 3 -10.02 -21.48 3.97
CA LEU A 3 -11.44 -21.22 3.69
C LEU A 3 -11.68 -20.67 2.28
N ALA A 4 -10.78 -19.82 1.77
CA ALA A 4 -10.87 -19.29 0.42
C ALA A 4 -10.72 -20.41 -0.62
N VAL A 5 -9.72 -21.28 -0.44
CA VAL A 5 -9.53 -22.48 -1.29
C VAL A 5 -10.79 -23.34 -1.29
N PHE A 6 -11.40 -23.55 -0.12
CA PHE A 6 -12.63 -24.32 -0.02
C PHE A 6 -13.78 -23.66 -0.80
N VAL A 7 -14.05 -22.37 -0.57
CA VAL A 7 -15.10 -21.61 -1.26
C VAL A 7 -14.93 -21.63 -2.78
N PHE A 8 -13.72 -21.39 -3.27
CA PHE A 8 -13.44 -21.37 -4.71
C PHE A 8 -13.39 -22.77 -5.35
N SER A 9 -13.28 -23.84 -4.56
CA SER A 9 -13.34 -25.22 -5.05
C SER A 9 -14.75 -25.81 -5.09
N LEU A 10 -15.76 -25.14 -4.50
CA LEU A 10 -17.15 -25.63 -4.43
C LEU A 10 -17.83 -25.87 -5.80
N PRO A 11 -17.51 -25.14 -6.89
CA PRO A 11 -18.01 -25.49 -8.22
C PRO A 11 -17.67 -26.93 -8.67
N ALA A 12 -16.58 -27.53 -8.15
CA ALA A 12 -16.22 -28.91 -8.45
C ALA A 12 -17.28 -29.93 -7.96
N LEU A 13 -18.07 -29.58 -6.95
CA LEU A 13 -19.16 -30.45 -6.46
C LEU A 13 -20.31 -30.54 -7.47
N VAL A 14 -20.50 -29.53 -8.32
CA VAL A 14 -21.50 -29.55 -9.41
C VAL A 14 -21.17 -30.64 -10.43
N ALA A 15 -19.88 -30.77 -10.78
CA ALA A 15 -19.40 -31.82 -11.68
C ALA A 15 -19.52 -33.21 -11.04
N ALA A 16 -19.20 -33.34 -9.75
CA ALA A 16 -19.25 -34.62 -9.03
C ALA A 16 -20.68 -35.07 -8.63
N ARG A 17 -21.68 -34.18 -8.68
CA ARG A 17 -23.09 -34.39 -8.27
C ARG A 17 -23.28 -34.97 -6.85
N ARG A 18 -22.25 -34.93 -6.01
CA ARG A 18 -22.24 -35.49 -4.66
C ARG A 18 -22.11 -34.37 -3.63
N HIS A 19 -22.84 -34.49 -2.51
CA HIS A 19 -22.83 -33.52 -1.40
C HIS A 19 -23.15 -32.06 -1.77
N LEU A 20 -23.85 -31.82 -2.89
CA LEU A 20 -24.12 -30.49 -3.42
C LEU A 20 -24.85 -29.57 -2.43
N ARG A 21 -25.84 -30.10 -1.70
CA ARG A 21 -26.61 -29.36 -0.69
C ARG A 21 -25.72 -28.91 0.48
N LEU A 22 -24.84 -29.79 0.94
CA LEU A 22 -23.89 -29.48 2.02
C LEU A 22 -22.86 -28.44 1.56
N GLY A 23 -22.33 -28.61 0.34
CA GLY A 23 -21.40 -27.65 -0.26
C GLY A 23 -22.02 -26.27 -0.44
N LEU A 24 -23.26 -26.19 -0.94
CA LEU A 24 -23.98 -24.93 -1.07
C LEU A 24 -24.29 -24.29 0.28
N ALA A 25 -24.73 -25.07 1.27
CA ALA A 25 -24.96 -24.56 2.62
C ALA A 25 -23.69 -23.96 3.23
N LEU A 26 -22.55 -24.65 3.06
CA LEU A 26 -21.27 -24.17 3.55
C LEU A 26 -20.76 -22.95 2.76
N PHE A 27 -20.97 -22.89 1.44
CA PHE A 27 -20.69 -21.70 0.63
C PHE A 27 -21.43 -20.48 1.18
N VAL A 28 -22.76 -20.57 1.28
CA VAL A 28 -23.62 -19.48 1.74
C VAL A 28 -23.21 -19.04 3.14
N THR A 29 -22.94 -19.99 4.04
CA THR A 29 -22.50 -19.70 5.41
C THR A 29 -21.18 -18.93 5.42
N LEU A 30 -20.18 -19.37 4.67
CA LEU A 30 -18.86 -18.72 4.64
C LEU A 30 -18.93 -17.33 3.99
N VAL A 31 -19.71 -17.18 2.92
CA VAL A 31 -19.93 -15.88 2.27
C VAL A 31 -20.68 -14.93 3.19
N ALA A 32 -21.76 -15.38 3.83
CA ALA A 32 -22.52 -14.57 4.78
C ALA A 32 -21.66 -14.16 5.98
N ALA A 33 -20.85 -15.07 6.52
CA ALA A 33 -19.91 -14.76 7.59
C ALA A 33 -18.86 -13.72 7.15
N HIS A 34 -18.34 -13.83 5.93
CA HIS A 34 -17.35 -12.88 5.40
C HIS A 34 -17.95 -11.48 5.22
N VAL A 35 -19.12 -11.39 4.60
CA VAL A 35 -19.85 -10.12 4.40
C VAL A 35 -20.26 -9.52 5.75
N GLY A 36 -20.80 -10.34 6.66
CA GLY A 36 -21.21 -9.91 7.99
C GLY A 36 -20.04 -9.40 8.84
N PHE A 37 -18.89 -10.08 8.79
CA PHE A 37 -17.67 -9.62 9.43
C PHE A 37 -17.15 -8.32 8.82
N GLY A 38 -17.16 -8.20 7.49
CA GLY A 38 -16.77 -6.97 6.78
C GLY A 38 -17.66 -5.79 7.17
N TYR A 39 -18.98 -5.99 7.19
CA TYR A 39 -19.94 -4.99 7.64
C TYR A 39 -19.69 -4.57 9.09
N PHE A 40 -19.57 -5.55 10.00
CA PHE A 40 -19.27 -5.28 11.40
C PHE A 40 -17.97 -4.48 11.55
N ARG A 41 -16.89 -4.89 10.87
CA ARG A 41 -15.59 -4.22 10.92
C ARG A 41 -15.63 -2.79 10.42
N LEU A 42 -16.35 -2.53 9.32
CA LEU A 42 -16.50 -1.17 8.79
C LEU A 42 -17.42 -0.29 9.64
N ALA A 43 -18.34 -0.90 10.39
CA ALA A 43 -19.24 -0.20 11.29
C ALA A 43 -18.59 0.16 12.64
N VAL A 44 -17.48 -0.47 13.03
CA VAL A 44 -16.72 -0.08 14.24
C VAL A 44 -16.02 1.25 13.97
N PRO A 45 -16.34 2.33 14.71
CA PRO A 45 -15.61 3.58 14.59
C PRO A 45 -14.14 3.38 14.96
N ALA A 46 -13.25 3.99 14.18
CA ALA A 46 -11.85 4.05 14.59
C ALA A 46 -11.72 4.93 15.82
N GLU A 47 -10.91 4.50 16.79
CA GLU A 47 -10.54 5.35 17.92
C GLU A 47 -9.90 6.64 17.40
N PRO A 48 -10.34 7.82 17.88
CA PRO A 48 -9.76 9.07 17.44
C PRO A 48 -8.26 9.09 17.76
N ALA A 49 -7.47 9.56 16.79
CA ALA A 49 -6.04 9.69 16.98
C ALA A 49 -5.75 10.64 18.15
N THR A 50 -4.91 10.21 19.08
CA THR A 50 -4.48 11.04 20.23
C THR A 50 -3.61 12.22 19.81
N ARG A 51 -3.03 12.15 18.61
CA ARG A 51 -2.20 13.19 18.00
C ARG A 51 -2.35 13.16 16.48
N SER A 52 -2.41 14.35 15.88
CA SER A 52 -2.28 14.53 14.43
C SER A 52 -0.90 15.08 14.10
N ILE A 53 -0.34 14.67 12.97
CA ILE A 53 0.94 15.17 12.44
C ILE A 53 0.76 15.52 10.97
N ASP A 54 1.47 16.54 10.48
CA ASP A 54 1.55 16.83 9.05
C ASP A 54 2.44 15.80 8.37
N VAL A 55 1.87 15.08 7.41
CA VAL A 55 2.56 14.05 6.61
C VAL A 55 2.62 14.50 5.17
N ARG A 56 3.80 14.43 4.55
CA ARG A 56 3.98 14.64 3.12
C ARG A 56 4.11 13.31 2.38
N ILE A 57 3.14 13.00 1.54
CA ILE A 57 3.20 11.86 0.62
C ILE A 57 3.82 12.33 -0.70
N VAL A 58 4.96 11.75 -1.07
CA VAL A 58 5.70 12.15 -2.27
C VAL A 58 5.34 11.24 -3.43
N GLN A 59 4.90 11.80 -4.54
CA GLN A 59 4.54 11.04 -5.75
C GLN A 59 5.29 11.61 -6.95
N PRO A 60 6.49 11.07 -7.29
CA PRO A 60 7.35 11.64 -8.31
C PRO A 60 6.90 11.36 -9.75
N ALA A 61 5.84 10.56 -9.95
CA ALA A 61 5.27 10.23 -11.26
C ALA A 61 6.32 9.79 -12.32
N VAL A 62 7.30 8.96 -11.90
CA VAL A 62 8.37 8.45 -12.77
C VAL A 62 7.80 7.39 -13.72
N ASP A 63 8.12 7.51 -15.02
CA ASP A 63 7.74 6.52 -16.02
C ASP A 63 8.38 5.16 -15.74
N LEU A 64 7.59 4.08 -15.89
CA LEU A 64 8.05 2.71 -15.60
C LEU A 64 9.21 2.28 -16.50
N SER A 65 9.25 2.76 -17.75
CA SER A 65 10.32 2.44 -18.72
C SER A 65 11.66 3.04 -18.31
N GLU A 66 11.64 4.16 -17.58
CA GLU A 66 12.85 4.87 -17.13
C GLU A 66 13.36 4.39 -15.78
N LYS A 67 12.51 3.75 -14.97
CA LYS A 67 12.79 3.42 -13.56
C LYS A 67 14.08 2.61 -13.35
N TRP A 68 14.49 1.82 -14.34
CA TRP A 68 15.67 0.95 -14.27
C TRP A 68 16.89 1.51 -15.01
N ASN A 69 16.76 2.64 -15.69
CA ASN A 69 17.87 3.24 -16.42
C ASN A 69 18.83 3.95 -15.44
N ALA A 70 20.05 3.43 -15.34
CA ALA A 70 21.08 3.96 -14.44
C ALA A 70 21.37 5.45 -14.68
N SER A 71 21.26 5.93 -15.91
CA SER A 71 21.49 7.34 -16.26
C SER A 71 20.41 8.30 -15.72
N VAL A 72 19.26 7.78 -15.30
CA VAL A 72 18.10 8.56 -14.85
C VAL A 72 17.99 8.62 -13.32
N ARG A 73 18.79 7.81 -12.62
CA ARG A 73 18.75 7.65 -11.14
C ARG A 73 18.92 8.97 -10.40
N ASP A 74 19.89 9.78 -10.81
CA ASP A 74 20.17 11.07 -10.16
C ASP A 74 19.02 12.07 -10.39
N ARG A 75 18.39 12.06 -11.57
CA ARG A 75 17.20 12.87 -11.86
C ARG A 75 16.01 12.45 -11.00
N ILE A 76 15.77 11.14 -10.85
CA ILE A 76 14.69 10.60 -10.00
C ILE A 76 14.92 11.01 -8.55
N PHE A 77 16.14 10.84 -8.04
CA PHE A 77 16.49 11.22 -6.68
C PHE A 77 16.36 12.73 -6.45
N ALA A 78 16.85 13.55 -7.38
CA ALA A 78 16.69 15.01 -7.31
C ALA A 78 15.21 15.43 -7.33
N THR A 79 14.37 14.73 -8.09
CA THR A 79 12.92 14.97 -8.11
C THR A 79 12.28 14.64 -6.77
N LEU A 80 12.63 13.50 -6.17
CA LEU A 80 12.17 13.10 -4.84
C LEU A 80 12.57 14.13 -3.78
N MET A 81 13.85 14.54 -3.76
CA MET A 81 14.35 15.57 -2.83
C MET A 81 13.65 16.91 -3.05
N GLY A 82 13.50 17.33 -4.30
CA GLY A 82 12.85 18.60 -4.65
C GLY A 82 11.40 18.66 -4.22
N ILE A 83 10.63 17.58 -4.37
CA ILE A 83 9.24 17.50 -3.88
C ILE A 83 9.22 17.45 -2.34
N SER A 84 10.15 16.69 -1.73
CA SER A 84 10.25 16.54 -0.28
C SER A 84 10.55 17.86 0.43
N ALA A 85 11.40 18.72 -0.16
CA ALA A 85 11.84 19.99 0.40
C ALA A 85 10.92 21.19 0.13
N LYS A 86 9.81 21.03 -0.62
CA LYS A 86 8.88 22.14 -0.90
C LYS A 86 8.35 22.79 0.38
N ALA A 87 8.01 24.08 0.33
CA ALA A 87 7.26 24.71 1.40
C ALA A 87 5.95 23.92 1.67
N PRO A 88 5.44 23.88 2.92
CA PRO A 88 4.13 23.33 3.22
C PRO A 88 3.03 24.06 2.43
N ASP A 89 1.96 23.33 2.09
CA ASP A 89 0.78 23.94 1.50
C ASP A 89 0.08 24.84 2.53
N GLN A 90 -0.72 25.80 2.06
CA GLN A 90 -1.41 26.72 2.95
C GLN A 90 -2.30 25.96 3.95
N GLY A 91 -2.14 26.29 5.23
CA GLY A 91 -2.86 25.63 6.33
C GLY A 91 -2.15 24.41 6.93
N HIS A 92 -0.99 24.02 6.41
CA HIS A 92 -0.17 22.92 6.94
C HIS A 92 1.13 23.41 7.58
N ALA A 93 1.59 22.72 8.63
CA ALA A 93 2.90 22.96 9.20
C ALA A 93 4.00 22.24 8.39
N ARG A 94 5.27 22.45 8.76
CA ARG A 94 6.38 21.66 8.20
C ARG A 94 6.12 20.17 8.46
N PRO A 95 6.20 19.30 7.43
CA PRO A 95 5.90 17.89 7.60
C PRO A 95 6.83 17.26 8.63
N GLN A 96 6.23 16.50 9.55
CA GLN A 96 6.96 15.71 10.56
C GLN A 96 7.33 14.33 10.02
N LEU A 97 6.63 13.88 8.97
CA LEU A 97 6.87 12.62 8.28
C LEU A 97 6.80 12.85 6.77
N ILE A 98 7.81 12.36 6.05
CA ILE A 98 7.82 12.30 4.59
C ILE A 98 7.76 10.84 4.18
N LEU A 99 6.76 10.49 3.37
CA LEU A 99 6.52 9.13 2.91
C LEU A 99 6.84 9.03 1.42
N TRP A 100 7.83 8.19 1.11
CA TRP A 100 8.18 7.84 -0.26
C TRP A 100 7.54 6.51 -0.69
N PRO A 101 7.23 6.34 -1.99
CA PRO A 101 6.62 5.12 -2.50
C PRO A 101 7.63 3.97 -2.55
N GLU A 102 7.10 2.77 -2.81
CA GLU A 102 7.90 1.57 -3.00
C GLU A 102 8.91 1.72 -4.13
N THR A 103 10.17 1.35 -3.85
CA THR A 103 11.29 1.46 -4.79
C THR A 103 11.47 2.90 -5.33
N SER A 104 11.29 3.89 -4.46
CA SER A 104 11.51 5.31 -4.76
C SER A 104 12.98 5.62 -5.04
N VAL A 105 13.88 5.05 -4.24
CA VAL A 105 15.33 5.25 -4.40
C VAL A 105 15.88 4.19 -5.36
N PRO A 106 16.39 4.57 -6.55
CA PRO A 106 16.76 3.61 -7.58
C PRO A 106 18.21 3.11 -7.43
N PHE A 107 18.70 3.00 -6.20
CA PHE A 107 20.05 2.54 -5.83
C PHE A 107 20.09 2.04 -4.38
N LEU A 108 21.16 1.36 -4.00
CA LEU A 108 21.43 0.99 -2.61
C LEU A 108 22.11 2.16 -1.89
N PHE A 109 21.65 2.51 -0.70
CA PHE A 109 22.25 3.59 0.09
C PHE A 109 23.72 3.35 0.45
N THR A 110 24.14 2.09 0.58
CA THR A 110 25.54 1.71 0.80
C THR A 110 26.46 2.09 -0.36
N GLU A 111 25.92 2.22 -1.57
CA GLU A 111 26.66 2.59 -2.78
C GLU A 111 26.66 4.11 -3.02
N ARG A 112 25.82 4.86 -2.28
CA ARG A 112 25.59 6.31 -2.45
C ARG A 112 25.55 7.03 -1.10
N PRO A 113 26.68 7.16 -0.40
CA PRO A 113 26.76 7.89 0.86
C PRO A 113 26.40 9.37 0.71
N ASP A 114 26.64 9.96 -0.46
CA ASP A 114 26.24 11.33 -0.81
C ASP A 114 24.72 11.53 -0.72
N ALA A 115 23.93 10.51 -1.09
CA ALA A 115 22.47 10.56 -0.98
C ALA A 115 21.98 10.56 0.48
N LEU A 116 22.71 9.89 1.39
CA LEU A 116 22.42 9.92 2.82
C LEU A 116 22.72 11.28 3.44
N THR A 117 23.83 11.92 3.03
CA THR A 117 24.14 13.30 3.44
C THR A 117 23.06 14.26 2.96
N ALA A 118 22.67 14.18 1.69
CA ALA A 118 21.60 15.03 1.13
C ALA A 118 20.26 14.87 1.86
N LEU A 119 19.94 13.66 2.33
CA LEU A 119 18.77 13.39 3.16
C LEU A 119 18.86 14.03 4.55
N GLY A 120 20.04 14.08 5.15
CA GLY A 120 20.28 14.69 6.46
C GLY A 120 20.27 16.23 6.44
N ASP A 121 20.64 16.83 5.30
CA ASP A 121 20.72 18.29 5.13
C ASP A 121 19.37 18.95 4.81
N MET A 122 18.31 18.16 4.60
CA MET A 122 16.96 18.64 4.24
C MET A 122 16.12 19.06 5.46
#